data_AF-A0A3B3UAU9-F1
#
_entry.id   AF-A0A3B3UAU9-F1
#
_cell.length_a   1.000
_cell.length_b   1.000
_cell.length_c   1.000
_cell.angle_alpha   90.00
_cell.angle_beta   90.00
_cell.angle_gamma   90.00
#
_symmetry.space_group_name_H-M   'P 1'
#
loop_
_entity.id
_entity.type
_entity.pdbx_description
1 polymer ?
#
loop_
_entity_poly.entity_id
_entity_poly.type
_entity_poly.pdbx_seq_one_letter_code
_entity_poly.pdbx_strand_id
1 'polypeptide(L)'
;MAPSLAQAYRRRWWMAVTSIIENLFFSAVLLGWASLLIMLKNEGFYSHLCIENETFATNRSLVEGGRWPSCVEQEEMLNLGFTIGSFFLSAATLPLGILMDKFGPRPIRLIGSSCFAASCAMMAAAAYDPEVLSVLIFFAVSFNGFGGICLTFTSLILPNMFGNIRSTILSLMIGSYASSAVTFLGIKLIYDLGVSFRLIMWVWTGLACFVILNCFLNWPGESFPAPEDSRYTKKMRMNGIVTEDRVTGDRYITNVMIMEDTVIPICRSVCSPIFLWSVVVMAITQLRLIFFMGAMNKMIEFLVTHGDPNRKTKVPIRNILLQSTLYFYLISLWLSSPVAFYSSIFGTMQLLCLVTCPLIGYIMDWRLKECEEEHVDISTSKR
;
A
#
# COMPACT_ATOMS: atom_id res chain seq x y z
N MET A 1 -8.59 -27.66 1.92
CA MET A 1 -9.94 -27.20 1.54
C MET A 1 -10.07 -25.74 1.98
N ALA A 2 -10.63 -24.84 1.15
CA ALA A 2 -10.86 -23.46 1.58
C ALA A 2 -11.94 -23.41 2.69
N PRO A 3 -11.82 -22.53 3.70
CA PRO A 3 -12.83 -22.38 4.73
C PRO A 3 -14.13 -21.82 4.11
N SER A 4 -15.26 -22.22 4.68
CA SER A 4 -16.56 -21.71 4.23
C SER A 4 -16.78 -20.26 4.67
N LEU A 5 -17.68 -19.55 3.99
CA LEU A 5 -18.05 -18.19 4.35
C LEU A 5 -18.52 -18.10 5.83
N ALA A 6 -19.31 -19.07 6.30
CA ALA A 6 -19.76 -19.15 7.69
C ALA A 6 -18.59 -19.29 8.71
N GLN A 7 -17.53 -20.00 8.36
CA GLN A 7 -16.32 -20.07 9.18
C GLN A 7 -15.58 -18.73 9.20
N ALA A 8 -15.48 -18.05 8.06
CA ALA A 8 -14.90 -16.71 7.99
C ALA A 8 -15.68 -15.71 8.86
N TYR A 9 -17.02 -15.72 8.83
CA TYR A 9 -17.86 -14.88 9.70
C TYR A 9 -17.59 -15.09 11.19
N ARG A 10 -17.36 -16.34 11.63
CA ARG A 10 -16.97 -16.64 13.02
C ARG A 10 -15.60 -16.08 13.39
N ARG A 11 -14.69 -15.93 12.42
CA ARG A 11 -13.32 -15.41 12.59
C ARG A 11 -13.16 -13.96 12.14
N ARG A 12 -14.25 -13.24 11.89
CA ARG A 12 -14.22 -11.89 11.28
C ARG A 12 -13.30 -10.90 11.99
N TRP A 13 -13.27 -10.92 13.34
CA TRP A 13 -12.41 -10.03 14.13
C TRP A 13 -10.93 -10.36 13.97
N TRP A 14 -10.58 -11.65 13.98
CA TRP A 14 -9.21 -12.09 13.67
C TRP A 14 -8.81 -11.60 12.28
N MET A 15 -9.65 -11.86 11.27
CA MET A 15 -9.37 -11.45 9.90
C MET A 15 -9.22 -9.93 9.77
N ALA A 16 -10.09 -9.14 10.41
CA ALA A 16 -10.00 -7.68 10.40
C ALA A 16 -8.70 -7.18 11.03
N VAL A 17 -8.35 -7.67 12.23
CA VAL A 17 -7.11 -7.27 12.92
C VAL A 17 -5.89 -7.67 12.11
N THR A 18 -5.83 -8.91 11.60
CA THR A 18 -4.70 -9.34 10.76
C THR A 18 -4.64 -8.53 9.48
N SER A 19 -5.76 -8.20 8.84
CA SER A 19 -5.75 -7.40 7.60
C SER A 19 -5.29 -5.95 7.83
N ILE A 20 -5.56 -5.35 8.98
CA ILE A 20 -5.02 -4.03 9.35
C ILE A 20 -3.50 -4.10 9.51
N ILE A 21 -3.01 -5.10 10.24
CA ILE A 21 -1.56 -5.32 10.43
C ILE A 21 -0.89 -5.62 9.08
N GLU A 22 -1.51 -6.49 8.28
CA GLU A 22 -1.02 -6.88 6.96
C GLU A 22 -0.97 -5.68 6.02
N ASN A 23 -1.98 -4.81 6.03
CA ASN A 23 -1.95 -3.56 5.27
C ASN A 23 -0.82 -2.65 5.77
N LEU A 24 -0.66 -2.48 7.08
CA LEU A 24 0.39 -1.61 7.62
C LEU A 24 1.80 -2.06 7.18
N PHE A 25 2.09 -3.36 7.22
CA PHE A 25 3.44 -3.88 7.00
C PHE A 25 3.71 -4.42 5.59
N PHE A 26 2.69 -4.72 4.79
CA PHE A 26 2.86 -5.42 3.50
C PHE A 26 2.05 -4.84 2.35
N SER A 27 1.42 -3.66 2.51
CA SER A 27 0.71 -3.00 1.40
C SER A 27 1.58 -2.00 0.64
N ALA A 28 1.31 -0.69 0.76
CA ALA A 28 1.99 0.38 0.05
C ALA A 28 3.24 0.86 0.75
N VAL A 29 4.06 -0.07 1.24
CA VAL A 29 5.32 0.27 1.92
C VAL A 29 6.26 1.03 1.00
N LEU A 30 6.21 0.81 -0.32
CA LEU A 30 6.97 1.58 -1.32
C LEU A 30 6.74 3.10 -1.23
N LEU A 31 5.61 3.57 -0.68
CA LEU A 31 5.43 4.99 -0.42
C LEU A 31 6.50 5.53 0.54
N GLY A 32 7.09 4.70 1.40
CA GLY A 32 8.25 5.01 2.24
C GLY A 32 9.61 4.95 1.51
N TRP A 33 9.64 5.01 0.17
CA TRP A 33 10.82 4.78 -0.67
C TRP A 33 12.07 5.52 -0.22
N ALA A 34 11.95 6.78 0.20
CA ALA A 34 13.09 7.59 0.62
C ALA A 34 13.95 6.91 1.69
N SER A 35 13.34 6.13 2.59
CA SER A 35 14.05 5.36 3.61
C SER A 35 14.74 4.11 3.02
N LEU A 36 14.05 3.40 2.12
CA LEU A 36 14.61 2.23 1.44
C LEU A 36 15.78 2.60 0.53
N LEU A 37 15.66 3.70 -0.24
CA LEU A 37 16.70 4.21 -1.12
C LEU A 37 18.02 4.42 -0.37
N ILE A 38 17.98 5.00 0.84
CA ILE A 38 19.18 5.22 1.65
C ILE A 38 19.81 3.88 2.05
N MET A 39 19.01 2.88 2.45
CA MET A 39 19.52 1.55 2.79
C MET A 39 20.17 0.89 1.57
N LEU A 40 19.51 0.90 0.41
CA LEU A 40 20.04 0.31 -0.82
C LEU A 40 21.37 0.95 -1.25
N LYS A 41 21.49 2.28 -1.13
CA LYS A 41 22.75 2.99 -1.39
C LYS A 41 23.85 2.56 -0.40
N ASN A 42 23.52 2.44 0.89
CA ASN A 42 24.47 2.00 1.91
C ASN A 42 24.88 0.52 1.77
N GLU A 43 24.05 -0.32 1.15
CA GLU A 43 24.39 -1.71 0.81
C GLU A 43 25.15 -1.85 -0.50
N GLY A 44 25.37 -0.76 -1.26
CA GLY A 44 26.19 -0.76 -2.47
C GLY A 44 25.44 -1.10 -3.76
N PHE A 45 24.10 -1.05 -3.77
CA PHE A 45 23.34 -1.28 -4.99
C PHE A 45 23.69 -0.24 -6.06
N TYR A 46 24.07 -0.68 -7.25
CA TYR A 46 24.55 0.17 -8.36
C TYR A 46 25.74 1.09 -8.03
N SER A 47 26.53 0.79 -6.99
CA SER A 47 27.73 1.57 -6.64
C SER A 47 28.76 1.61 -7.79
N HIS A 48 28.80 0.56 -8.62
CA HIS A 48 29.66 0.46 -9.81
C HIS A 48 29.41 1.54 -10.88
N LEU A 49 28.25 2.21 -10.86
CA LEU A 49 27.96 3.32 -11.78
C LEU A 49 28.66 4.62 -11.36
N CYS A 50 29.14 4.68 -10.11
CA CYS A 50 29.86 5.83 -9.61
C CYS A 50 31.32 5.75 -10.06
N ILE A 51 31.61 6.39 -11.20
CA ILE A 51 32.98 6.50 -11.72
C ILE A 51 33.77 7.45 -10.83
N GLU A 52 34.79 6.94 -10.15
CA GLU A 52 35.85 7.79 -9.61
C GLU A 52 36.71 8.27 -10.78
N ASN A 53 36.76 9.57 -11.05
CA ASN A 53 37.70 10.12 -12.02
C ASN A 53 39.13 9.79 -11.56
N GLU A 54 39.81 8.88 -12.26
CA GLU A 54 41.19 8.43 -12.03
C GLU A 54 42.27 9.50 -12.33
N THR A 55 42.06 10.77 -11.98
CA THR A 55 43.10 11.80 -12.21
C THR A 55 43.87 12.23 -10.96
N PHE A 56 43.58 11.67 -9.77
CA PHE A 56 44.36 11.95 -8.55
C PHE A 56 44.62 10.74 -7.64
N ALA A 57 44.56 9.51 -8.15
CA ALA A 57 44.72 8.30 -7.32
C ALA A 57 46.02 7.52 -7.57
N THR A 58 47.17 8.21 -7.64
CA THR A 58 48.43 7.56 -7.23
C THR A 58 48.52 7.64 -5.71
N ASN A 59 47.74 6.77 -5.06
CA ASN A 59 47.96 6.21 -3.72
C ASN A 59 46.66 5.53 -3.31
N ARG A 60 46.55 4.23 -3.57
CA ARG A 60 45.64 3.33 -2.85
C ARG A 60 46.05 3.35 -1.37
N SER A 61 45.56 4.34 -0.65
CA SER A 61 45.60 4.37 0.80
C SER A 61 44.17 4.53 1.27
N LEU A 62 43.58 3.37 1.58
CA LEU A 62 42.53 3.17 2.57
C LEU A 62 41.28 4.04 2.38
N VAL A 63 40.27 3.46 1.74
CA VAL A 63 38.86 3.79 2.00
C VAL A 63 38.60 3.48 3.49
N GLU A 64 39.01 4.39 4.36
CA GLU A 64 38.78 4.34 5.80
C GLU A 64 37.31 4.68 6.06
N GLY A 65 36.53 3.61 6.23
CA GLY A 65 35.09 3.64 6.49
C GLY A 65 34.40 2.84 5.40
N GLY A 66 34.11 1.56 5.65
CA GLY A 66 33.51 0.59 4.72
C GLY A 66 32.11 0.98 4.24
N ARG A 67 32.03 2.07 3.49
CA ARG A 67 30.82 2.73 3.01
C ARG A 67 30.96 2.92 1.52
N TRP A 68 29.99 2.39 0.78
CA TRP A 68 29.99 2.44 -0.68
C TRP A 68 29.87 3.88 -1.20
N PRO A 69 30.52 4.21 -2.34
CA PRO A 69 30.35 5.50 -2.97
C PRO A 69 28.90 5.70 -3.43
N SER A 70 28.44 6.95 -3.39
CA SER A 70 27.10 7.31 -3.87
C SER A 70 27.13 8.48 -4.84
N CYS A 71 26.44 8.36 -5.97
CA CYS A 71 26.41 9.33 -7.07
C CYS A 71 24.98 9.55 -7.58
N VAL A 72 24.82 10.45 -8.56
CA VAL A 72 23.49 10.82 -9.11
C VAL A 72 22.96 9.68 -9.98
N GLU A 73 23.82 9.06 -10.78
CA GLU A 73 23.53 7.99 -11.72
C GLU A 73 23.00 6.74 -10.99
N GLN A 74 23.61 6.40 -9.84
CA GLN A 74 23.12 5.34 -8.95
C GLN A 74 21.68 5.62 -8.48
N GLU A 75 21.40 6.85 -8.09
CA GLU A 75 20.10 7.27 -7.56
C GLU A 75 19.02 7.29 -8.64
N GLU A 76 19.36 7.73 -9.85
CA GLU A 76 18.47 7.70 -11.01
C GLU A 76 18.04 6.27 -11.36
N MET A 77 18.99 5.33 -11.38
CA MET A 77 18.70 3.91 -11.64
C MET A 77 17.77 3.30 -10.56
N LEU A 78 18.02 3.60 -9.28
CA LEU A 78 17.17 3.13 -8.19
C LEU A 78 15.77 3.78 -8.24
N ASN A 79 15.69 5.08 -8.55
CA ASN A 79 14.42 5.79 -8.69
C ASN A 79 13.60 5.32 -9.90
N LEU A 80 14.26 4.86 -10.97
CA LEU A 80 13.59 4.17 -12.07
C LEU A 80 12.92 2.89 -11.57
N GLY A 81 13.62 2.10 -10.76
CA GLY A 81 13.06 0.92 -10.10
C GLY A 81 11.81 1.26 -9.28
N PHE A 82 11.90 2.26 -8.41
CA PHE A 82 10.76 2.77 -7.64
C PHE A 82 9.58 3.21 -8.51
N THR A 83 9.86 3.87 -9.64
CA THR A 83 8.83 4.30 -10.59
C THR A 83 8.08 3.11 -11.16
N ILE A 84 8.79 2.04 -11.55
CA ILE A 84 8.18 0.81 -12.07
C ILE A 84 7.36 0.10 -10.97
N GLY A 85 7.88 0.01 -9.74
CA GLY A 85 7.16 -0.55 -8.61
C GLY A 85 5.85 0.20 -8.30
N SER A 86 5.92 1.53 -8.26
CA SER A 86 4.76 2.40 -8.04
C SER A 86 3.75 2.36 -9.19
N PHE A 87 4.23 2.16 -10.42
CA PHE A 87 3.37 1.92 -11.56
C PHE A 87 2.52 0.65 -11.35
N PHE A 88 3.13 -0.48 -10.97
CA PHE A 88 2.37 -1.71 -10.70
C PHE A 88 1.41 -1.61 -9.52
N LEU A 89 1.78 -0.85 -8.48
CA LEU A 89 0.89 -0.54 -7.36
C LEU A 89 -0.42 0.14 -7.83
N SER A 90 -0.37 0.94 -8.90
CA SER A 90 -1.52 1.70 -9.41
C SER A 90 -2.22 1.02 -10.60
N ALA A 91 -1.45 0.56 -11.59
CA ALA A 91 -1.95 0.00 -12.84
C ALA A 91 -2.69 -1.32 -12.66
N ALA A 92 -2.35 -2.09 -11.63
CA ALA A 92 -3.00 -3.37 -11.36
C ALA A 92 -4.43 -3.23 -10.81
N THR A 93 -4.84 -2.05 -10.33
CA THR A 93 -6.12 -1.86 -9.64
C THR A 93 -7.35 -2.27 -10.46
N LEU A 94 -7.44 -1.83 -11.73
CA LEU A 94 -8.58 -2.16 -12.59
C LEU A 94 -8.62 -3.66 -12.96
N PRO A 95 -7.52 -4.27 -13.47
CA PRO A 95 -7.48 -5.71 -13.70
C PRO A 95 -7.80 -6.52 -12.44
N LEU A 96 -7.28 -6.11 -11.28
CA LEU A 96 -7.53 -6.78 -10.01
C LEU A 96 -9.00 -6.69 -9.59
N GLY A 97 -9.67 -5.56 -9.84
CA GLY A 97 -11.12 -5.43 -9.61
C GLY A 97 -11.91 -6.48 -10.39
N ILE A 98 -11.66 -6.60 -11.70
CA ILE A 98 -12.33 -7.59 -12.56
C ILE A 98 -12.03 -9.03 -12.11
N LEU A 99 -10.78 -9.32 -11.74
CA LEU A 99 -10.40 -10.63 -11.23
C LEU A 99 -11.06 -10.94 -9.88
N MET A 100 -11.22 -9.93 -9.03
CA MET A 100 -11.81 -10.09 -7.70
C MET A 100 -13.30 -10.38 -7.80
N ASP A 101 -13.99 -9.76 -8.75
CA ASP A 101 -15.40 -10.03 -9.04
C ASP A 101 -15.60 -11.45 -9.58
N LYS A 102 -14.68 -11.95 -10.41
CA LYS A 102 -14.80 -13.27 -11.05
C LYS A 102 -14.32 -14.44 -10.18
N PHE A 103 -13.19 -14.29 -9.50
CA PHE A 103 -12.51 -15.38 -8.79
C PHE A 103 -12.57 -15.23 -7.26
N GLY A 104 -13.17 -14.15 -6.77
CA GLY A 104 -13.15 -13.80 -5.36
C GLY A 104 -11.76 -13.37 -4.89
N PRO A 105 -11.62 -13.09 -3.59
CA PRO A 105 -10.42 -12.44 -3.08
C PRO A 105 -9.29 -13.38 -2.70
N ARG A 106 -9.59 -14.63 -2.34
CA ARG A 106 -8.60 -15.62 -1.88
C ARG A 106 -7.46 -15.87 -2.88
N PRO A 107 -7.71 -16.17 -4.16
CA PRO A 107 -6.60 -16.41 -5.11
C PRO A 107 -5.74 -15.16 -5.31
N ILE A 108 -6.36 -13.98 -5.38
CA ILE A 108 -5.65 -12.70 -5.51
C ILE A 108 -4.76 -12.44 -4.30
N ARG A 109 -5.29 -12.66 -3.10
CA ARG A 109 -4.53 -12.45 -1.86
C ARG A 109 -3.36 -13.43 -1.74
N LEU A 110 -3.53 -14.69 -2.14
CA LEU A 110 -2.43 -15.68 -2.15
C LEU A 110 -1.34 -15.32 -3.16
N ILE A 111 -1.71 -14.93 -4.38
CA ILE A 111 -0.75 -14.48 -5.40
C ILE A 111 -0.03 -13.21 -4.91
N GLY A 112 -0.78 -12.23 -4.41
CA GLY A 112 -0.24 -10.98 -3.91
C GLY A 112 0.74 -11.15 -2.75
N SER A 113 0.36 -11.91 -1.72
CA SER A 113 1.24 -12.22 -0.59
C SER A 113 2.48 -13.03 -1.02
N SER A 114 2.35 -13.93 -1.99
CA SER A 114 3.49 -14.66 -2.55
C SER A 114 4.45 -13.74 -3.31
N CYS A 115 3.93 -12.83 -4.13
CA CYS A 115 4.73 -11.80 -4.80
C CYS A 115 5.45 -10.91 -3.78
N PHE A 116 4.78 -10.48 -2.72
CA PHE A 116 5.41 -9.66 -1.68
C PHE A 116 6.52 -10.44 -0.93
N ALA A 117 6.29 -11.71 -0.58
CA ALA A 117 7.32 -12.54 0.04
C ALA A 117 8.53 -12.74 -0.89
N ALA A 118 8.29 -13.00 -2.18
CA ALA A 118 9.33 -13.11 -3.20
C ALA A 118 10.11 -11.79 -3.34
N SER A 119 9.43 -10.65 -3.33
CA SER A 119 10.05 -9.33 -3.35
C SER A 119 11.06 -9.12 -2.22
N CYS A 120 10.67 -9.39 -0.97
CA CYS A 120 11.58 -9.29 0.18
C CYS A 120 12.76 -10.27 0.06
N ALA A 121 12.51 -11.49 -0.41
CA ALA A 121 13.55 -12.50 -0.58
C ALA A 121 14.56 -12.09 -1.67
N MET A 122 14.06 -11.51 -2.77
CA MET A 122 14.89 -10.99 -3.86
C MET A 122 15.73 -9.79 -3.41
N MET A 123 15.18 -8.87 -2.60
CA MET A 123 15.96 -7.79 -1.98
C MET A 123 17.06 -8.33 -1.06
N ALA A 124 16.75 -9.34 -0.24
CA ALA A 124 17.73 -9.98 0.63
C ALA A 124 18.83 -10.70 -0.17
N ALA A 125 18.45 -11.41 -1.23
CA ALA A 125 19.36 -12.12 -2.11
C ALA A 125 20.30 -11.15 -2.86
N ALA A 126 19.74 -10.06 -3.40
CA ALA A 126 20.49 -9.03 -4.12
C ALA A 126 21.57 -8.35 -3.27
N ALA A 127 21.35 -8.25 -1.96
CA ALA A 127 22.31 -7.66 -1.03
C ALA A 127 23.51 -8.57 -0.69
N TYR A 128 23.59 -9.82 -1.18
CA TYR A 128 24.79 -10.64 -1.01
C TYR A 128 25.90 -10.26 -2.00
N ASP A 129 25.54 -9.93 -3.23
CA ASP A 129 26.46 -9.51 -4.28
C ASP A 129 25.83 -8.38 -5.11
N PRO A 130 25.84 -7.14 -4.59
CA PRO A 130 25.13 -6.03 -5.21
C PRO A 130 25.73 -5.62 -6.56
N GLU A 131 27.00 -5.89 -6.85
CA GLU A 131 27.61 -5.48 -8.13
C GLU A 131 26.94 -6.18 -9.32
N VAL A 132 26.68 -7.48 -9.19
CA VAL A 132 26.05 -8.31 -10.25
C VAL A 132 24.53 -8.37 -10.08
N LEU A 133 24.04 -8.49 -8.85
CA LEU A 133 22.64 -8.81 -8.58
C LEU A 133 21.74 -7.58 -8.38
N SER A 134 22.27 -6.35 -8.46
CA SER A 134 21.48 -5.11 -8.34
C SER A 134 20.29 -5.07 -9.30
N VAL A 135 20.41 -5.64 -10.51
CA VAL A 135 19.30 -5.71 -11.50
C VAL A 135 18.05 -6.39 -10.94
N LEU A 136 18.21 -7.30 -9.99
CA LEU A 136 17.09 -7.98 -9.35
C LEU A 136 16.16 -7.02 -8.60
N ILE A 137 16.65 -5.83 -8.22
CA ILE A 137 15.85 -4.83 -7.50
C ILE A 137 14.64 -4.39 -8.32
N PHE A 138 14.74 -4.32 -9.65
CA PHE A 138 13.63 -3.94 -10.54
C PHE A 138 12.45 -4.91 -10.42
N PHE A 139 12.75 -6.21 -10.43
CA PHE A 139 11.73 -7.24 -10.22
C PHE A 139 11.22 -7.24 -8.78
N ALA A 140 12.12 -7.05 -7.82
CA ALA A 140 11.76 -7.03 -6.40
C ALA A 140 10.77 -5.90 -6.08
N VAL A 141 11.03 -4.65 -6.51
CA VAL A 141 10.12 -3.52 -6.26
C VAL A 141 8.83 -3.65 -7.08
N SER A 142 8.86 -4.25 -8.27
CA SER A 142 7.67 -4.53 -9.07
C SER A 142 6.75 -5.53 -8.36
N PHE A 143 7.30 -6.62 -7.84
CA PHE A 143 6.56 -7.59 -7.02
C PHE A 143 6.11 -7.02 -5.68
N ASN A 144 6.86 -6.07 -5.11
CA ASN A 144 6.44 -5.36 -3.91
C ASN A 144 5.17 -4.53 -4.18
N GLY A 145 5.19 -3.70 -5.22
CA GLY A 145 4.06 -2.86 -5.61
C GLY A 145 2.84 -3.70 -5.98
N PHE A 146 3.00 -4.71 -6.84
CA PHE A 146 1.91 -5.61 -7.22
C PHE A 146 1.35 -6.41 -6.03
N GLY A 147 2.23 -6.99 -5.20
CA GLY A 147 1.82 -7.74 -4.02
C GLY A 147 1.07 -6.87 -3.01
N GLY A 148 1.56 -5.66 -2.78
CA GLY A 148 0.96 -4.71 -1.85
C GLY A 148 -0.44 -4.24 -2.25
N ILE A 149 -0.66 -3.94 -3.54
CA ILE A 149 -2.01 -3.56 -4.00
C ILE A 149 -2.99 -4.74 -3.95
N CYS A 150 -2.55 -5.97 -4.25
CA CYS A 150 -3.37 -7.17 -4.11
C CYS A 150 -3.85 -7.39 -2.66
N LEU A 151 -2.95 -7.22 -1.69
CA LEU A 151 -3.30 -7.30 -0.27
C LEU A 151 -4.30 -6.21 0.12
N THR A 152 -4.09 -4.98 -0.35
CA THR A 152 -4.98 -3.84 -0.06
C THR A 152 -6.38 -4.07 -0.62
N PHE A 153 -6.50 -4.34 -1.91
CA PHE A 153 -7.79 -4.49 -2.59
C PHE A 153 -8.64 -5.59 -1.97
N THR A 154 -8.00 -6.74 -1.68
CA THR A 154 -8.70 -7.84 -1.02
C THR A 154 -9.11 -7.45 0.41
N SER A 155 -8.29 -6.69 1.16
CA SER A 155 -8.67 -6.19 2.50
C SER A 155 -9.86 -5.22 2.47
N LEU A 156 -10.08 -4.46 1.39
CA LEU A 156 -11.16 -3.45 1.31
C LEU A 156 -12.58 -4.05 1.23
N ILE A 157 -12.72 -5.31 0.85
CA ILE A 157 -14.02 -6.00 0.79
C ILE A 157 -14.40 -6.71 2.11
N LEU A 158 -13.42 -6.95 2.99
CA LEU A 158 -13.62 -7.58 4.30
C LEU A 158 -14.62 -6.84 5.22
N PRO A 159 -14.66 -5.49 5.26
CA PRO A 159 -15.64 -4.74 6.06
C PRO A 159 -17.11 -5.06 5.75
N ASN A 160 -17.42 -5.64 4.59
CA ASN A 160 -18.79 -6.05 4.23
C ASN A 160 -19.40 -7.05 5.23
N MET A 161 -18.57 -7.76 6.00
CA MET A 161 -19.01 -8.70 7.04
C MET A 161 -19.51 -8.03 8.33
N PHE A 162 -19.35 -6.71 8.46
CA PHE A 162 -19.55 -5.98 9.71
C PHE A 162 -20.81 -5.12 9.77
N GLY A 163 -21.64 -5.11 8.71
CA GLY A 163 -22.95 -4.44 8.70
C GLY A 163 -22.87 -2.99 9.20
N ASN A 164 -23.38 -2.75 10.41
CA ASN A 164 -23.54 -1.43 11.03
C ASN A 164 -22.23 -0.69 11.39
N ILE A 165 -21.07 -1.36 11.36
CA ILE A 165 -19.75 -0.74 11.58
C ILE A 165 -18.84 -0.87 10.36
N ARG A 166 -19.43 -1.12 9.19
CA ARG A 166 -18.72 -1.34 7.92
C ARG A 166 -17.84 -0.14 7.57
N SER A 167 -18.36 1.08 7.65
CA SER A 167 -17.61 2.27 7.21
C SER A 167 -16.43 2.55 8.14
N THR A 168 -16.59 2.32 9.44
CA THR A 168 -15.52 2.42 10.44
C THR A 168 -14.38 1.45 10.16
N ILE A 169 -14.67 0.19 9.86
CA ILE A 169 -13.63 -0.81 9.58
C ILE A 169 -13.01 -0.56 8.20
N LEU A 170 -13.81 -0.17 7.20
CA LEU A 170 -13.31 0.22 5.89
C LEU A 170 -12.35 1.41 5.97
N SER A 171 -12.70 2.45 6.72
CA SER A 171 -11.84 3.61 6.89
C SER A 171 -10.58 3.26 7.68
N LEU A 172 -10.64 2.35 8.65
CA LEU A 172 -9.46 1.82 9.34
C LEU A 172 -8.55 1.04 8.39
N MET A 173 -9.09 0.27 7.44
CA MET A 173 -8.30 -0.40 6.39
C MET A 173 -7.58 0.63 5.50
N ILE A 174 -8.27 1.68 5.06
CA ILE A 174 -7.68 2.75 4.24
C ILE A 174 -6.62 3.53 5.03
N GLY A 175 -6.89 3.83 6.30
CA GLY A 175 -5.95 4.48 7.20
C GLY A 175 -4.68 3.65 7.39
N SER A 176 -4.81 2.33 7.57
CA SER A 176 -3.67 1.41 7.68
C SER A 176 -2.84 1.31 6.40
N TYR A 177 -3.50 1.31 5.23
CA TYR A 177 -2.84 1.37 3.93
C TYR A 177 -2.03 2.65 3.78
N ALA A 178 -2.63 3.82 4.06
CA ALA A 178 -1.91 5.09 3.98
C ALA A 178 -0.68 5.05 4.91
N SER A 179 -0.88 4.55 6.13
CA SER A 179 0.14 4.49 7.19
C SER A 179 1.32 3.58 6.86
N SER A 180 1.20 2.69 5.86
CA SER A 180 2.23 1.71 5.50
C SER A 180 3.55 2.33 5.03
N ALA A 181 3.56 3.58 4.57
CA ALA A 181 4.79 4.30 4.22
C ALA A 181 5.79 4.41 5.40
N VAL A 182 5.28 4.36 6.64
CA VAL A 182 6.10 4.41 7.86
C VAL A 182 6.87 3.12 8.08
N THR A 183 6.47 2.01 7.45
CA THR A 183 7.15 0.71 7.63
C THR A 183 8.61 0.75 7.17
N PHE A 184 8.91 1.36 6.02
CA PHE A 184 10.32 1.52 5.61
C PHE A 184 11.09 2.50 6.47
N LEU A 185 10.43 3.50 7.05
CA LEU A 185 11.05 4.36 8.05
C LEU A 185 11.41 3.57 9.32
N GLY A 186 10.50 2.74 9.82
CA GLY A 186 10.75 1.85 10.94
C GLY A 186 11.89 0.85 10.67
N ILE A 187 11.90 0.24 9.49
CA ILE A 187 12.98 -0.66 9.04
C ILE A 187 14.32 0.09 8.98
N LYS A 188 14.31 1.33 8.47
CA LYS A 188 15.51 2.18 8.43
C LYS A 188 16.07 2.47 9.82
N LEU A 189 15.21 2.72 10.80
CA LEU A 189 15.65 2.90 12.20
C LEU A 189 16.32 1.64 12.74
N ILE A 190 15.76 0.46 12.47
CA ILE A 190 16.35 -0.83 12.87
C ILE A 190 17.71 -1.04 12.19
N TYR A 191 17.82 -0.70 10.91
CA TYR A 191 19.07 -0.75 10.15
C TYR A 191 20.13 0.18 10.73
N ASP A 192 19.77 1.41 11.12
CA ASP A 192 20.68 2.38 11.72
C ASP A 192 21.16 1.99 13.12
N LEU A 193 20.41 1.12 13.82
CA LEU A 193 20.85 0.48 15.07
C LEU A 193 21.91 -0.62 14.85
N GLY A 194 22.29 -0.89 13.60
CA GLY A 194 23.35 -1.83 13.23
C GLY A 194 22.86 -3.23 12.84
N VAL A 195 21.55 -3.44 12.70
CA VAL A 195 21.01 -4.72 12.21
C VAL A 195 21.23 -4.81 10.70
N SER A 196 21.77 -5.93 10.23
CA SER A 196 22.10 -6.09 8.81
C SER A 196 20.86 -6.08 7.91
N PHE A 197 20.94 -5.39 6.76
CA PHE A 197 19.85 -5.29 5.79
C PHE A 197 19.35 -6.69 5.35
N ARG A 198 20.28 -7.61 5.10
CA ARG A 198 20.02 -9.00 4.73
C ARG A 198 19.13 -9.71 5.76
N LEU A 199 19.45 -9.59 7.05
CA LEU A 199 18.66 -10.20 8.11
C LEU A 199 17.25 -9.60 8.17
N ILE A 200 17.14 -8.27 8.10
CA ILE A 200 15.84 -7.59 8.14
C ILE A 200 14.95 -8.07 6.98
N MET A 201 15.49 -8.14 5.76
CA MET A 201 14.73 -8.56 4.59
C MET A 201 14.30 -10.04 4.66
N TRP A 202 15.17 -10.95 5.13
CA TRP A 202 14.80 -12.35 5.35
C TRP A 202 13.73 -12.54 6.44
N VAL A 203 13.84 -11.80 7.55
CA VAL A 203 12.81 -11.80 8.59
C VAL A 203 11.48 -11.32 8.02
N TRP A 204 11.51 -10.28 7.20
CA TRP A 204 10.31 -9.74 6.58
C TRP A 204 9.70 -10.69 5.55
N THR A 205 10.51 -11.44 4.79
CA THR A 205 10.05 -12.58 3.97
C THR A 205 9.32 -13.62 4.84
N GLY A 206 9.88 -13.97 5.99
CA GLY A 206 9.24 -14.92 6.93
C GLY A 206 7.88 -14.42 7.41
N LEU A 207 7.77 -13.13 7.74
CA LEU A 207 6.49 -12.53 8.11
C LEU A 207 5.50 -12.51 6.94
N ALA A 208 5.96 -12.22 5.72
CA ALA A 208 5.13 -12.29 4.52
C ALA A 208 4.62 -13.72 4.25
N CYS A 209 5.44 -14.76 4.51
CA CYS A 209 5.00 -16.15 4.45
C CYS A 209 3.90 -16.45 5.49
N PHE A 210 3.92 -15.80 6.65
CA PHE A 210 2.83 -15.90 7.63
C PHE A 210 1.52 -15.30 7.10
N VAL A 211 1.59 -14.23 6.30
CA VAL A 211 0.41 -13.67 5.59
C VAL A 211 -0.18 -14.68 4.61
N ILE A 212 0.68 -15.40 3.87
CA ILE A 212 0.25 -16.48 2.96
C ILE A 212 -0.49 -17.57 3.77
N LEU A 213 0.07 -17.99 4.89
CA LEU A 213 -0.53 -18.98 5.78
C LEU A 213 -1.86 -18.50 6.36
N ASN A 214 -1.92 -17.26 6.85
CA ASN A 214 -3.14 -16.64 7.39
C ASN A 214 -4.25 -16.59 6.32
N CYS A 215 -3.90 -16.19 5.09
CA CYS A 215 -4.81 -16.23 3.95
C CYS A 215 -5.29 -17.65 3.66
N PHE A 216 -4.38 -18.62 3.59
CA PHE A 216 -4.72 -20.01 3.30
C PHE A 216 -5.70 -20.60 4.32
N LEU A 217 -5.51 -20.30 5.61
CA LEU A 217 -6.30 -20.85 6.72
C LEU A 217 -7.63 -20.12 6.98
N ASN A 218 -7.68 -18.79 6.76
CA ASN A 218 -8.81 -17.97 7.22
C ASN A 218 -9.67 -17.38 6.10
N TRP A 219 -9.13 -17.15 4.90
CA TRP A 219 -9.89 -16.48 3.83
C TRP A 219 -10.82 -17.44 3.10
N PRO A 220 -12.11 -17.11 2.91
CA PRO A 220 -13.07 -17.99 2.24
C PRO A 220 -12.80 -18.09 0.74
N GLY A 221 -13.25 -19.18 0.12
CA GLY A 221 -13.21 -19.32 -1.34
C GLY A 221 -14.26 -18.46 -2.06
N GLU A 222 -15.38 -18.19 -1.40
CA GLU A 222 -16.47 -17.34 -1.88
C GLU A 222 -16.17 -15.85 -1.62
N SER A 223 -16.70 -14.96 -2.47
CA SER A 223 -16.63 -13.52 -2.26
C SER A 223 -17.57 -13.08 -1.13
N PHE A 224 -17.25 -11.94 -0.50
CA PHE A 224 -18.14 -11.35 0.51
C PHE A 224 -19.32 -10.68 -0.20
N PRO A 225 -20.58 -11.03 0.13
CA PRO A 225 -21.74 -10.44 -0.52
C PRO A 225 -21.78 -8.93 -0.27
N ALA A 226 -21.97 -8.14 -1.32
CA ALA A 226 -22.13 -6.71 -1.15
C ALA A 226 -23.47 -6.43 -0.44
N PRO A 227 -23.55 -5.38 0.40
CA PRO A 227 -24.80 -5.03 1.06
C PRO A 227 -25.90 -4.65 0.06
N GLU A 228 -25.55 -4.19 -1.15
CA GLU A 228 -26.50 -3.90 -2.22
C GLU A 228 -27.15 -5.18 -2.78
N ASP A 229 -26.35 -6.23 -3.02
CA ASP A 229 -26.86 -7.53 -3.49
C ASP A 229 -27.91 -8.10 -2.53
N SER A 230 -27.67 -7.98 -1.22
CA SER A 230 -28.62 -8.43 -0.19
C SER A 230 -29.95 -7.65 -0.20
N ARG A 231 -29.91 -6.36 -0.59
CA ARG A 231 -31.08 -5.47 -0.69
C ARG A 231 -31.88 -5.77 -1.95
N TYR A 232 -31.22 -6.09 -3.07
CA TYR A 232 -31.84 -6.55 -4.32
C TYR A 232 -32.48 -7.94 -4.15
N THR A 233 -31.80 -8.91 -3.55
CA THR A 233 -32.38 -10.24 -3.27
C THR A 233 -33.59 -10.17 -2.32
N LYS A 234 -33.56 -9.29 -1.32
CA LYS A 234 -34.74 -9.04 -0.46
C LYS A 234 -35.90 -8.40 -1.22
N LYS A 235 -35.65 -7.47 -2.15
CA LYS A 235 -36.68 -6.86 -3.00
C LYS A 235 -37.32 -7.87 -3.97
N MET A 236 -36.58 -8.86 -4.46
CA MET A 236 -37.13 -9.95 -5.30
C MET A 236 -38.06 -10.91 -4.54
N ARG A 237 -38.05 -10.92 -3.20
CA ARG A 237 -38.75 -11.96 -2.41
C ARG A 237 -40.20 -11.66 -2.05
N MET A 238 -40.85 -10.65 -2.64
CA MET A 238 -42.26 -10.35 -2.32
C MET A 238 -42.98 -9.73 -3.51
N ASN A 239 -43.80 -10.52 -4.23
CA ASN A 239 -45.02 -10.09 -4.93
C ASN A 239 -45.74 -11.34 -5.45
N GLY A 240 -46.88 -11.69 -4.86
CA GLY A 240 -47.74 -12.78 -5.32
C GLY A 240 -48.74 -12.29 -6.36
N ILE A 241 -48.92 -13.03 -7.46
CA ILE A 241 -50.00 -12.79 -8.42
C ILE A 241 -51.07 -13.87 -8.22
N VAL A 242 -52.32 -13.44 -8.08
CA VAL A 242 -53.50 -14.31 -7.98
C VAL A 242 -54.03 -14.55 -9.39
N THR A 243 -54.12 -15.82 -9.82
CA THR A 243 -54.82 -16.21 -11.05
C THR A 243 -56.13 -16.90 -10.71
N GLU A 244 -57.25 -16.43 -11.27
CA GLU A 244 -58.57 -17.10 -11.16
C GLU A 244 -58.82 -17.96 -12.40
N ASP A 245 -59.17 -19.23 -12.19
CA ASP A 245 -59.60 -20.16 -13.24
C ASP A 245 -61.13 -20.30 -13.26
N ARG A 246 -61.73 -20.21 -14.45
CA ARG A 246 -63.19 -19.96 -14.62
C ARG A 246 -64.07 -21.21 -14.69
N VAL A 247 -63.56 -22.41 -14.40
CA VAL A 247 -64.34 -23.66 -14.57
C VAL A 247 -64.64 -24.41 -13.27
N THR A 248 -63.94 -24.14 -12.16
CA THR A 248 -64.12 -24.93 -10.90
C THR A 248 -64.16 -24.11 -9.61
N GLY A 249 -63.97 -22.78 -9.66
CA GLY A 249 -64.11 -21.90 -8.49
C GLY A 249 -63.01 -21.96 -7.43
N ASP A 250 -61.99 -22.82 -7.57
CA ASP A 250 -60.88 -22.92 -6.63
C ASP A 250 -59.68 -22.03 -7.03
N ARG A 251 -59.17 -21.27 -6.05
CA ARG A 251 -57.99 -20.39 -6.18
C ARG A 251 -56.69 -21.18 -6.01
N TYR A 252 -55.85 -21.21 -7.04
CA TYR A 252 -54.47 -21.69 -6.94
C TYR A 252 -53.49 -20.54 -7.18
N ILE A 253 -52.53 -20.38 -6.26
CA ILE A 253 -51.46 -19.38 -6.34
C ILE A 253 -50.26 -20.02 -7.05
N THR A 254 -49.96 -19.56 -8.27
CA THR A 254 -48.79 -20.01 -9.03
C THR A 254 -47.78 -18.86 -9.12
N ASN A 255 -46.63 -19.00 -8.44
CA ASN A 255 -45.57 -17.99 -8.45
C ASN A 255 -44.69 -18.17 -9.69
N VAL A 256 -44.75 -17.23 -10.64
CA VAL A 256 -43.84 -17.17 -11.81
C VAL A 256 -43.09 -15.84 -11.80
N MET A 257 -41.77 -15.89 -11.77
CA MET A 257 -40.89 -14.72 -11.92
C MET A 257 -40.49 -14.55 -13.39
N ILE A 258 -40.80 -13.39 -13.98
CA ILE A 258 -40.17 -12.90 -15.20
C ILE A 258 -39.23 -11.76 -14.81
N MET A 259 -37.95 -11.90 -15.13
CA MET A 259 -36.86 -10.99 -14.78
C MET A 259 -36.60 -10.06 -15.98
N GLU A 260 -36.71 -8.75 -15.80
CA GLU A 260 -36.24 -7.76 -16.77
C GLU A 260 -34.96 -7.12 -16.20
N ASP A 261 -33.82 -7.64 -16.64
CA ASP A 261 -32.49 -7.17 -16.24
C ASP A 261 -32.18 -5.82 -16.89
N THR A 262 -32.18 -4.74 -16.11
CA THR A 262 -31.55 -3.47 -16.53
C THR A 262 -30.17 -3.35 -15.91
N VAL A 263 -29.26 -4.23 -16.33
CA VAL A 263 -27.82 -4.06 -16.07
C VAL A 263 -27.36 -2.84 -16.86
N ILE A 264 -27.07 -1.73 -16.21
CA ILE A 264 -26.40 -0.60 -16.88
C ILE A 264 -25.02 -1.11 -17.31
N PRO A 265 -24.70 -1.16 -18.61
CA PRO A 265 -23.44 -1.73 -19.06
C PRO A 265 -22.28 -0.86 -18.56
N ILE A 266 -21.21 -1.50 -18.07
CA ILE A 266 -19.97 -0.87 -17.60
C ILE A 266 -19.46 0.18 -18.61
N CYS A 267 -19.59 -0.09 -19.92
CA CYS A 267 -19.21 0.85 -20.98
C CYS A 267 -19.90 2.21 -20.89
N ARG A 268 -21.17 2.26 -20.45
CA ARG A 268 -21.91 3.53 -20.31
C ARG A 268 -21.44 4.34 -19.10
N SER A 269 -21.00 3.66 -18.04
CA SER A 269 -20.45 4.31 -16.84
C SER A 269 -19.01 4.79 -17.07
N VAL A 270 -18.18 3.97 -17.73
CA VAL A 270 -16.78 4.30 -18.07
C VAL A 270 -16.69 5.48 -19.04
N CYS A 271 -17.64 5.62 -19.98
CA CYS A 271 -17.72 6.77 -20.89
C CYS A 271 -18.39 8.01 -20.27
N SER A 272 -18.76 7.99 -18.98
CA SER A 272 -19.34 9.16 -18.33
C SER A 272 -18.27 10.27 -18.21
N PRO A 273 -18.59 11.52 -18.58
CA PRO A 273 -17.63 12.63 -18.51
C PRO A 273 -17.13 12.88 -17.07
N ILE A 274 -17.98 12.60 -16.06
CA ILE A 274 -17.62 12.72 -14.65
C ILE A 274 -16.59 11.67 -14.24
N PHE A 275 -16.76 10.43 -14.73
CA PHE A 275 -15.82 9.35 -14.47
C PHE A 275 -14.47 9.63 -15.14
N LEU A 276 -14.49 10.00 -16.42
CA LEU A 276 -13.26 10.34 -17.17
C LEU A 276 -12.51 11.50 -16.52
N TRP A 277 -13.21 12.57 -16.13
CA TRP A 277 -12.61 13.69 -15.42
C TRP A 277 -11.97 13.25 -14.09
N SER A 278 -12.67 12.42 -13.32
CA SER A 278 -12.15 11.87 -12.06
C SER A 278 -10.90 11.01 -12.27
N VAL A 279 -10.89 10.17 -13.31
CA VAL A 279 -9.72 9.35 -13.67
C VAL A 279 -8.53 10.23 -14.03
N VAL A 280 -8.71 11.25 -14.86
CA VAL A 280 -7.61 12.16 -15.24
C VAL A 280 -7.08 12.91 -14.02
N VAL A 281 -7.95 13.48 -13.19
CA VAL A 281 -7.54 14.25 -12.00
C VAL A 281 -6.82 13.33 -11.00
N MET A 282 -7.33 12.12 -10.75
CA MET A 282 -6.64 11.16 -9.88
C MET A 282 -5.29 10.75 -10.45
N ALA A 283 -5.18 10.46 -11.75
CA ALA A 283 -3.92 10.08 -12.37
C ALA A 283 -2.86 11.18 -12.28
N ILE A 284 -3.23 12.44 -12.58
CA ILE A 284 -2.32 13.59 -12.45
C ILE A 284 -1.87 13.78 -11.00
N THR A 285 -2.80 13.67 -10.05
CA THR A 285 -2.50 13.82 -8.62
C THR A 285 -1.57 12.71 -8.13
N GLN A 286 -1.82 11.46 -8.51
CA GLN A 286 -0.96 10.32 -8.16
C GLN A 286 0.43 10.44 -8.78
N LEU A 287 0.53 10.81 -10.06
CA LEU A 287 1.82 11.01 -10.73
C LEU A 287 2.64 12.10 -10.04
N ARG A 288 2.00 13.21 -9.65
CA ARG A 288 2.65 14.30 -8.90
C ARG A 288 3.18 13.82 -7.55
N LEU A 289 2.41 13.01 -6.82
CA LEU A 289 2.84 12.45 -5.54
C LEU A 289 4.01 11.48 -5.71
N ILE A 290 3.96 10.58 -6.69
CA ILE A 290 5.05 9.62 -6.95
C ILE A 290 6.34 10.36 -7.32
N PHE A 291 6.26 11.37 -8.19
CA PHE A 291 7.42 12.20 -8.55
C PHE A 291 7.97 12.94 -7.32
N PHE A 292 7.09 13.52 -6.51
CA PHE A 292 7.48 14.17 -5.27
C PHE A 292 8.22 13.22 -4.32
N MET A 293 7.72 11.99 -4.13
CA MET A 293 8.37 11.00 -3.27
C MET A 293 9.75 10.57 -3.79
N GLY A 294 9.90 10.41 -5.10
CA GLY A 294 11.20 10.12 -5.72
C GLY A 294 12.20 11.27 -5.64
N ALA A 295 11.72 12.51 -5.72
CA ALA A 295 12.55 13.72 -5.68
C ALA A 295 12.75 14.30 -4.27
N MET A 296 12.03 13.82 -3.25
CA MET A 296 11.99 14.42 -1.92
C MET A 296 13.38 14.56 -1.30
N ASN A 297 14.21 13.51 -1.40
CA ASN A 297 15.56 13.55 -0.84
C ASN A 297 16.42 14.65 -1.49
N LYS A 298 16.33 14.85 -2.80
CA LYS A 298 17.03 15.92 -3.54
C LYS A 298 16.49 17.30 -3.21
N MET A 299 15.17 17.44 -3.10
CA MET A 299 14.53 18.71 -2.75
C MET A 299 14.94 19.15 -1.33
N ILE A 300 14.93 18.21 -0.38
CA ILE A 300 15.38 18.46 0.99
C ILE A 300 16.88 18.80 1.00
N GLU A 301 17.71 18.06 0.26
CA GLU A 301 19.14 18.35 0.14
C GLU A 301 19.38 19.76 -0.43
N PHE A 302 18.64 20.16 -1.47
CA PHE A 302 18.72 21.50 -2.05
C PHE A 302 18.30 22.59 -1.06
N LEU A 303 17.20 22.38 -0.32
CA LEU A 303 16.72 23.33 0.70
C LEU A 303 17.73 23.52 1.83
N VAL A 304 18.41 22.43 2.25
CA VAL A 304 19.45 22.50 3.28
C VAL A 304 20.73 23.16 2.75
N THR A 305 21.12 22.86 1.52
CA THR A 305 22.34 23.40 0.89
C THR A 305 22.16 24.77 0.23
N HIS A 306 20.93 25.30 0.17
CA HIS A 306 20.55 26.53 -0.55
C HIS A 306 21.00 26.52 -2.03
N GLY A 307 21.12 25.34 -2.63
CA GLY A 307 21.58 25.19 -4.01
C GLY A 307 23.06 25.46 -4.25
N ASP A 308 23.91 25.56 -3.20
CA ASP A 308 25.36 25.62 -3.36
C ASP A 308 26.00 24.21 -3.25
N PRO A 309 26.34 23.56 -4.38
CA PRO A 309 26.99 22.25 -4.38
C PRO A 309 28.39 22.29 -3.73
N ASN A 310 29.02 23.48 -3.64
CA ASN A 310 30.34 23.68 -3.06
C ASN A 310 30.32 23.97 -1.55
N ARG A 311 29.15 24.07 -0.91
CA ARG A 311 29.08 24.19 0.55
C ARG A 311 29.55 22.90 1.25
N LYS A 312 29.55 21.76 0.55
CA LYS A 312 30.23 20.53 0.97
C LYS A 312 31.77 20.64 0.90
N THR A 313 32.31 21.59 0.12
CA THR A 313 33.71 21.59 -0.36
C THR A 313 34.54 22.78 0.11
N LYS A 314 33.98 23.72 0.88
CA LYS A 314 34.74 24.82 1.52
C LYS A 314 34.98 24.58 3.01
N VAL A 315 35.68 23.50 3.33
CA VAL A 315 36.61 23.52 4.46
C VAL A 315 37.96 23.19 3.86
N PRO A 316 38.93 24.12 3.81
CA PRO A 316 40.23 23.84 3.24
C PRO A 316 40.86 22.69 4.03
N ILE A 317 41.11 21.56 3.35
CA ILE A 317 41.76 20.34 3.87
C ILE A 317 43.27 20.61 4.00
N ARG A 318 43.61 21.66 4.74
CA ARG A 318 44.99 21.98 5.10
C ARG A 318 44.96 22.58 6.50
N ASN A 319 45.17 21.70 7.48
CA ASN A 319 45.41 21.95 8.91
C ASN A 319 44.25 21.74 9.90
N ILE A 320 43.50 20.63 9.84
CA ILE A 320 42.71 20.17 11.01
C ILE A 320 42.84 18.66 11.18
N LEU A 321 44.03 18.20 11.57
CA LEU A 321 44.30 16.80 11.89
C LEU A 321 43.96 16.43 13.35
N LEU A 322 43.23 17.28 14.10
CA LEU A 322 42.91 17.01 15.52
C LEU A 322 41.49 17.42 15.98
N GLN A 323 40.58 17.83 15.08
CA GLN A 323 39.22 18.30 15.47
C GLN A 323 38.10 17.65 14.64
N SER A 324 38.26 16.38 14.25
CA SER A 324 37.46 15.76 13.19
C SER A 324 36.15 15.09 13.65
N THR A 325 36.04 14.58 14.88
CA THR A 325 34.80 13.87 15.28
C THR A 325 33.67 14.83 15.65
N LEU A 326 33.96 15.89 16.41
CA LEU A 326 32.94 16.82 16.89
C LEU A 326 32.40 17.72 15.78
N TYR A 327 33.24 18.16 14.84
CA TYR A 327 32.80 19.03 13.73
C TYR A 327 31.99 18.25 12.69
N PHE A 328 32.38 17.00 12.40
CA PHE A 328 31.59 16.09 11.57
C PHE A 328 30.27 15.70 12.25
N TYR A 329 30.29 15.46 13.57
CA TYR A 329 29.09 15.22 14.36
C TYR A 329 28.15 16.44 14.39
N LEU A 330 28.69 17.65 14.57
CA LEU A 330 27.93 18.90 14.56
C LEU A 330 27.35 19.23 13.18
N ILE A 331 28.09 18.97 12.10
CA ILE A 331 27.58 19.09 10.71
C ILE A 331 26.48 18.06 10.45
N SER A 332 26.66 16.82 10.91
CA SER A 332 25.63 15.78 10.84
C SER A 332 24.38 16.18 11.65
N LEU A 333 24.56 16.77 12.82
CA LEU A 333 23.47 17.28 13.68
C LEU A 333 22.73 18.47 13.03
N TRP A 334 23.48 19.38 12.39
CA TRP A 334 22.93 20.56 11.70
C TRP A 334 22.22 20.22 10.39
N LEU A 335 22.72 19.26 9.61
CA LEU A 335 21.99 18.74 8.45
C LEU A 335 20.82 17.86 8.86
N SER A 336 20.90 17.16 10.01
CA SER A 336 19.77 16.38 10.52
C SER A 336 18.60 17.23 10.97
N SER A 337 18.79 18.44 11.52
CA SER A 337 17.68 19.14 12.19
C SER A 337 16.49 19.51 11.28
N PRO A 338 16.64 20.03 10.04
CA PRO A 338 15.50 20.30 9.16
C PRO A 338 14.97 19.02 8.52
N VAL A 339 15.86 18.12 8.08
CA VAL A 339 15.48 16.88 7.40
C VAL A 339 14.74 15.92 8.33
N ALA A 340 15.25 15.74 9.54
CA ALA A 340 14.60 14.94 10.58
C ALA A 340 13.28 15.58 11.02
N PHE A 341 13.18 16.91 11.05
CA PHE A 341 11.93 17.60 11.35
C PHE A 341 10.86 17.33 10.27
N TYR A 342 11.18 17.51 8.99
CA TYR A 342 10.23 17.22 7.89
C TYR A 342 9.87 15.74 7.81
N SER A 343 10.86 14.84 7.98
CA SER A 343 10.62 13.39 8.04
C SER A 343 9.75 13.00 9.24
N SER A 344 9.94 13.65 10.39
CA SER A 344 9.11 13.44 11.58
C SER A 344 7.68 13.94 11.36
N ILE A 345 7.47 15.10 10.72
CA ILE A 345 6.11 15.60 10.40
C ILE A 345 5.42 14.66 9.43
N PHE A 346 6.11 14.24 8.37
CA PHE A 346 5.56 13.31 7.41
C PHE A 346 5.17 11.98 8.09
N GLY A 347 6.06 11.41 8.90
CA GLY A 347 5.79 10.19 9.66
C GLY A 347 4.62 10.32 10.65
N THR A 348 4.54 11.43 11.38
CA THR A 348 3.44 11.66 12.34
C THR A 348 2.11 11.88 11.63
N MET A 349 2.06 12.65 10.54
CA MET A 349 0.85 12.79 9.72
C MET A 349 0.41 11.44 9.17
N GLN A 350 1.36 10.61 8.75
CA GLN A 350 1.06 9.32 8.16
C GLN A 350 0.51 8.33 9.18
N LEU A 351 1.02 8.34 10.43
CA LEU A 351 0.46 7.57 11.55
C LEU A 351 -0.88 8.13 12.04
N LEU A 352 -1.08 9.46 11.97
CA LEU A 352 -2.34 10.10 12.36
C LEU A 352 -3.53 9.54 11.56
N CYS A 353 -3.31 9.11 10.32
CA CYS A 353 -4.32 8.43 9.50
C CYS A 353 -4.92 7.19 10.18
N LEU A 354 -4.17 6.45 11.01
CA LEU A 354 -4.72 5.32 11.77
C LEU A 354 -5.80 5.74 12.78
N VAL A 355 -5.80 7.01 13.19
CA VAL A 355 -6.74 7.55 14.20
C VAL A 355 -7.83 8.40 13.54
N THR A 356 -7.47 9.24 12.57
CA THR A 356 -8.44 10.14 11.92
C THR A 356 -9.38 9.40 10.98
N CYS A 357 -8.90 8.39 10.25
CA CYS A 357 -9.75 7.61 9.35
C CYS A 357 -10.87 6.84 10.08
N PRO A 358 -10.64 6.08 11.16
CA PRO A 358 -11.73 5.42 11.89
C PRO A 358 -12.70 6.43 12.52
N LEU A 359 -12.24 7.60 12.96
CA LEU A 359 -13.13 8.66 13.45
C LEU A 359 -14.11 9.12 12.36
N ILE A 360 -13.62 9.35 11.14
CA ILE A 360 -14.47 9.71 9.99
C ILE A 360 -15.45 8.58 9.66
N GLY A 361 -14.98 7.33 9.64
CA GLY A 361 -15.82 6.16 9.37
C GLY A 361 -16.92 5.96 10.42
N TYR A 362 -16.60 6.23 11.69
CA TYR A 362 -17.59 6.21 12.78
C TYR A 362 -18.67 7.27 12.60
N ILE A 363 -18.29 8.50 12.23
CA ILE A 363 -19.24 9.57 11.93
C ILE A 363 -20.14 9.18 10.75
N MET A 364 -19.58 8.56 9.70
CA MET A 364 -20.36 8.05 8.57
C MET A 364 -21.35 6.95 8.97
N ASP A 365 -20.92 5.98 9.77
CA ASP A 365 -21.80 4.91 10.27
C ASP A 365 -22.91 5.47 11.17
N TRP A 366 -22.62 6.51 11.97
CA TRP A 366 -23.63 7.20 12.78
C TRP A 366 -24.68 7.89 11.91
N ARG A 367 -24.25 8.66 10.90
CA ARG A 367 -25.17 9.30 9.94
C ARG A 367 -26.04 8.32 9.17
N LEU A 368 -25.47 7.17 8.76
CA LEU A 368 -26.22 6.14 8.05
C LEU A 368 -27.32 5.52 8.92
N LYS A 369 -27.08 5.35 10.22
CA LYS A 369 -28.09 4.89 11.17
C LYS A 369 -29.23 5.88 11.33
N GLU A 370 -28.92 7.18 11.45
CA GLU A 370 -29.95 8.23 11.52
C GLU A 370 -30.90 8.16 10.30
N CYS A 371 -30.36 7.99 9.10
CA CYS A 371 -31.18 7.85 7.88
C CYS A 371 -32.03 6.56 7.84
N GLU A 372 -31.53 5.44 8.35
CA GLU A 372 -32.31 4.19 8.41
C GLU A 372 -33.46 4.29 9.40
N GLU A 373 -33.23 4.92 10.56
CA GLU A 373 -34.25 5.16 11.59
C GLU A 373 -35.34 6.12 11.08
N GLU A 374 -34.96 7.23 10.43
CA GLU A 374 -35.93 8.15 9.79
C GLU A 374 -36.83 7.45 8.75
N HIS A 375 -36.27 6.55 7.93
CA HIS A 375 -37.05 5.81 6.94
C HIS A 375 -38.02 4.81 7.56
N VAL A 376 -37.63 4.15 8.67
CA VAL A 376 -38.51 3.25 9.41
C VAL A 376 -39.66 4.04 10.03
N ASP A 377 -39.39 5.18 10.66
CA ASP A 377 -40.42 6.02 11.29
C ASP A 377 -41.44 6.58 10.29
N ILE A 378 -40.99 6.98 9.09
CA ILE A 378 -41.89 7.39 7.99
C ILE A 378 -42.77 6.21 7.52
N SER A 379 -42.24 4.99 7.53
CA SER A 379 -42.98 3.79 7.10
C SER A 379 -44.00 3.31 8.14
N THR A 380 -43.73 3.47 9.43
CA THR A 380 -44.66 3.15 10.53
C THR A 380 -45.70 4.24 10.76
N SER A 381 -45.39 5.51 10.47
CA SER A 381 -46.35 6.63 10.53
C SER A 381 -47.38 6.61 9.38
N LYS A 382 -47.09 5.90 8.28
CA LYS A 382 -48.00 5.70 7.14
C LYS A 382 -48.87 4.44 7.24
N ARG A 383 -48.86 3.74 8.37
CA ARG A 383 -49.74 2.62 8.69
C ARG A 383 -50.69 3.01 9.81
#